data_AF-A0A1T4NEX5-F1
#
_entry.id   AF-A0A1T4NEX5-F1
#
_cell.length_a   1.000
_cell.length_b   1.000
_cell.length_c   1.000
_cell.angle_alpha   90.00
_cell.angle_beta   90.00
_cell.angle_gamma   90.00
#
_symmetry.space_group_name_H-M   'P 1'
#
loop_
_entity.id
_entity.type
_entity.pdbx_description
1 polymer ?
#
loop_
_entity_poly.entity_id
_entity_poly.type
_entity_poly.pdbx_seq_one_letter_code
_entity_poly.pdbx_strand_id
1 'polypeptide(L)'
;MTEKSLKSRMRWFNADDREMVTWLRSYAKRHAWIEDLANKGTHDRSRLDTRFAQDFINNWTNKESISNDDKYRVNLLRSAWRSHSNRSQTSTFSLSKNAKKSLDYLSKRLNVSKTYVVNETLVAAVKLIKNNKNKKFEASLLLPKLEREEHVLDSLLEELLNIDELKKEIADLKSENAILKKKLPA
;
A
#
# COMPACT_ATOMS: atom_id res chain seq x y z
N MET A 1 1.25 -18.70 -36.75
CA MET A 1 0.33 -18.75 -35.60
C MET A 1 -0.94 -18.00 -35.99
N THR A 2 -2.10 -18.65 -35.97
CA THR A 2 -3.38 -17.98 -36.23
C THR A 2 -3.73 -17.05 -35.08
N GLU A 3 -4.04 -15.80 -35.39
CA GLU A 3 -4.38 -14.78 -34.41
C GLU A 3 -5.68 -15.14 -33.67
N LYS A 4 -5.65 -15.16 -32.34
CA LYS A 4 -6.82 -15.53 -31.53
C LYS A 4 -7.97 -14.53 -31.77
N SER A 5 -9.14 -15.05 -32.12
CA SER A 5 -10.37 -14.28 -32.32
C SER A 5 -10.81 -13.51 -31.05
N LEU A 6 -11.58 -12.42 -31.22
CA LEU A 6 -12.15 -11.69 -30.07
C LEU A 6 -13.07 -12.57 -29.23
N LYS A 7 -13.88 -13.41 -29.88
CA LYS A 7 -14.69 -14.43 -29.20
C LYS A 7 -13.85 -15.34 -28.31
N SER A 8 -12.68 -15.78 -28.78
CA SER A 8 -11.76 -16.58 -27.94
C SER A 8 -11.16 -15.77 -26.79
N ARG A 9 -10.85 -14.49 -27.00
CA ARG A 9 -10.23 -13.63 -25.98
C ARG A 9 -11.21 -13.21 -24.89
N MET A 10 -12.49 -13.13 -25.21
CA MET A 10 -13.58 -12.74 -24.31
C MET A 10 -14.29 -13.90 -23.62
N ARG A 11 -13.78 -15.15 -23.73
CA ARG A 11 -14.38 -16.33 -23.06
C ARG A 11 -14.55 -16.21 -21.54
N TRP A 12 -13.85 -15.27 -20.90
CA TRP A 12 -13.94 -15.01 -19.47
C TRP A 12 -15.15 -14.12 -19.09
N PHE A 13 -15.77 -13.46 -20.07
CA PHE A 13 -16.88 -12.53 -19.87
C PHE A 13 -18.21 -13.30 -19.94
N ASN A 14 -19.04 -13.18 -18.91
CA ASN A 14 -20.36 -13.78 -18.82
C ASN A 14 -21.44 -12.69 -18.80
N ALA A 15 -22.18 -12.55 -19.90
CA ALA A 15 -23.23 -11.54 -20.05
C ALA A 15 -24.49 -11.83 -19.21
N ASP A 16 -24.65 -13.08 -18.74
CA ASP A 16 -25.78 -13.49 -17.90
C ASP A 16 -25.50 -13.31 -16.40
N ASP A 17 -24.25 -13.02 -16.02
CA ASP A 17 -23.86 -12.77 -14.64
C ASP A 17 -24.28 -11.35 -14.20
N ARG A 18 -25.26 -11.27 -13.29
CA ARG A 18 -25.82 -10.01 -12.78
C ARG A 18 -24.78 -9.09 -12.16
N GLU A 19 -23.76 -9.63 -11.49
CA GLU A 19 -22.70 -8.82 -10.88
C GLU A 19 -21.81 -8.21 -11.97
N MET A 20 -21.41 -9.02 -12.95
CA MET A 20 -20.62 -8.56 -14.09
C MET A 20 -21.37 -7.52 -14.93
N VAL A 21 -22.68 -7.69 -15.14
CA VAL A 21 -23.53 -6.74 -15.85
C VAL A 21 -23.57 -5.39 -15.12
N THR A 22 -23.83 -5.42 -13.81
CA THR A 22 -23.92 -4.21 -12.97
C THR A 22 -22.57 -3.47 -12.93
N TRP A 23 -21.49 -4.24 -12.79
CA TRP A 23 -20.14 -3.73 -12.86
C TRP A 23 -19.83 -3.09 -14.22
N LEU A 24 -20.13 -3.78 -15.33
CA LEU A 24 -19.84 -3.31 -16.68
C LEU A 24 -20.55 -1.98 -16.94
N ARG A 25 -21.83 -1.86 -16.56
CA ARG A 25 -22.59 -0.61 -16.68
C ARG A 25 -21.97 0.54 -15.89
N SER A 26 -21.54 0.27 -14.66
CA SER A 26 -20.84 1.27 -13.84
C SER A 26 -19.47 1.66 -14.42
N TYR A 27 -18.77 0.69 -15.01
CA TYR A 27 -17.47 0.88 -15.66
C TYR A 27 -17.62 1.68 -16.97
N ALA A 28 -18.68 1.42 -17.74
CA ALA A 28 -19.00 2.08 -19.01
C ALA A 28 -19.19 3.60 -18.89
N LYS A 29 -19.72 4.09 -17.76
CA LYS A 29 -19.88 5.54 -17.48
C LYS A 29 -18.60 6.36 -17.67
N ARG A 30 -17.43 5.72 -17.57
CA ARG A 30 -16.11 6.36 -17.72
C ARG A 30 -15.36 5.91 -18.98
N HIS A 31 -15.96 5.02 -19.76
CA HIS A 31 -15.32 4.34 -20.89
C HIS A 31 -16.29 4.32 -22.08
N ALA A 32 -16.37 5.44 -22.80
CA ALA A 32 -17.31 5.66 -23.90
C ALA A 32 -17.36 4.52 -24.93
N TRP A 33 -16.20 3.91 -25.24
CA TRP A 33 -16.12 2.79 -26.18
C TRP A 33 -16.95 1.56 -25.78
N ILE A 34 -17.24 1.37 -24.48
CA ILE A 34 -18.12 0.29 -24.00
C ILE A 34 -19.56 0.64 -24.31
N GLU A 35 -19.97 1.89 -24.08
CA GLU A 35 -21.30 2.38 -24.43
C GLU A 35 -21.53 2.38 -25.94
N ASP A 36 -20.53 2.77 -26.73
CA ASP A 36 -20.59 2.75 -28.19
C ASP A 36 -20.79 1.33 -28.73
N LEU A 37 -20.10 0.35 -28.14
CA LEU A 37 -20.26 -1.06 -28.51
C LEU A 37 -21.61 -1.63 -28.04
N ALA A 38 -22.06 -1.29 -26.85
CA ALA A 38 -23.33 -1.76 -26.31
C ALA A 38 -24.54 -1.18 -27.08
N ASN A 39 -24.45 0.07 -27.52
CA ASN A 39 -25.54 0.76 -28.22
C ASN A 39 -25.43 0.69 -29.75
N LYS A 40 -24.44 -0.06 -30.29
CA LYS A 40 -24.22 -0.14 -31.73
C LYS A 40 -25.48 -0.71 -32.42
N GLY A 41 -26.12 0.14 -33.24
CA GLY A 41 -27.34 -0.22 -33.99
C GLY A 41 -28.66 0.10 -33.28
N THR A 42 -28.66 0.76 -32.12
CA THR A 42 -29.89 1.06 -31.35
C THR A 42 -29.86 2.45 -30.73
N HIS A 43 -30.89 3.26 -30.97
CA HIS A 43 -31.00 4.63 -30.42
C HIS A 43 -31.53 4.71 -28.98
N ASP A 44 -32.02 3.60 -28.42
CA ASP A 44 -32.64 3.59 -27.09
C ASP A 44 -31.64 3.21 -26.00
N ARG A 45 -31.26 4.20 -25.18
CA ARG A 45 -30.31 4.08 -24.07
C ARG A 45 -30.94 3.49 -22.79
N SER A 46 -32.24 3.22 -22.78
CA SER A 46 -32.98 2.80 -21.58
C SER A 46 -33.02 1.28 -21.33
N ARG A 47 -32.27 0.49 -22.12
CA ARG A 47 -32.33 -0.99 -22.08
C ARG A 47 -32.08 -1.58 -20.69
N LEU A 48 -32.78 -2.69 -20.42
CA LEU A 48 -32.58 -3.57 -19.25
C LEU A 48 -31.10 -3.98 -19.11
N ASP A 49 -30.65 -4.14 -17.86
CA ASP A 49 -29.27 -4.43 -17.48
C ASP A 49 -28.66 -5.59 -18.29
N THR A 50 -29.36 -6.73 -18.41
CA THR A 50 -28.87 -7.93 -19.10
C THR A 50 -28.70 -7.73 -20.61
N ARG A 51 -29.56 -6.94 -21.26
CA ARG A 51 -29.41 -6.66 -22.70
C ARG A 51 -28.15 -5.86 -22.99
N PHE A 52 -27.79 -4.92 -22.12
CA PHE A 52 -26.59 -4.09 -22.30
C PHE A 52 -25.31 -4.92 -22.42
N ALA A 53 -25.10 -5.89 -21.51
CA ALA A 53 -23.91 -6.74 -21.54
C ALA A 53 -23.91 -7.70 -22.74
N GLN A 54 -25.09 -8.21 -23.12
CA GLN A 54 -25.24 -9.09 -24.26
C GLN A 54 -24.98 -8.36 -25.59
N ASP A 55 -25.52 -7.15 -25.75
CA ASP A 55 -25.31 -6.31 -26.92
C ASP A 55 -23.83 -5.94 -27.04
N PHE A 56 -23.20 -5.53 -25.93
CA PHE A 56 -21.77 -5.24 -25.87
C PHE A 56 -20.91 -6.40 -26.37
N ILE A 57 -21.10 -7.61 -25.81
CA ILE A 57 -20.28 -8.75 -26.18
C ILE A 57 -20.53 -9.21 -27.61
N ASN A 58 -21.79 -9.21 -28.05
CA ASN A 58 -22.16 -9.61 -29.41
C ASN A 58 -21.55 -8.64 -30.44
N ASN A 59 -21.74 -7.33 -30.23
CA ASN A 59 -21.25 -6.31 -31.15
C ASN A 59 -19.72 -6.28 -31.23
N TRP A 60 -19.03 -6.59 -30.13
CA TRP A 60 -17.57 -6.61 -30.11
C TRP A 60 -17.00 -7.89 -30.71
N THR A 61 -17.56 -9.06 -30.36
CA THR A 61 -17.02 -10.35 -30.81
C THR A 61 -17.34 -10.69 -32.26
N ASN A 62 -18.34 -10.02 -32.86
CA ASN A 62 -18.69 -10.14 -34.28
C ASN A 62 -17.83 -9.27 -35.23
N LYS A 63 -16.81 -8.56 -34.72
CA LYS A 63 -15.86 -7.84 -35.59
C LYS A 63 -15.02 -8.84 -36.41
N GLU A 64 -14.97 -8.63 -37.72
CA GLU A 64 -14.21 -9.48 -38.66
C GLU A 64 -12.69 -9.33 -38.51
N SER A 65 -12.21 -8.14 -38.15
CA SER A 65 -10.80 -7.86 -37.92
C SER A 65 -10.52 -7.38 -36.49
N ILE A 66 -9.33 -7.71 -35.98
CA ILE A 66 -8.92 -7.42 -34.61
C ILE A 66 -7.77 -6.43 -34.64
N SER A 67 -8.01 -5.23 -34.14
CA SER A 67 -6.96 -4.22 -34.02
C SER A 67 -6.10 -4.45 -32.76
N ASN A 68 -4.92 -3.81 -32.70
CA ASN A 68 -4.13 -3.79 -31.48
C ASN A 68 -4.86 -3.08 -30.33
N ASP A 69 -5.69 -2.08 -30.64
CA ASP A 69 -6.53 -1.40 -29.66
C ASP A 69 -7.61 -2.32 -29.09
N ASP A 70 -8.22 -3.20 -29.90
CA ASP A 70 -9.14 -4.22 -29.39
C ASP A 70 -8.44 -5.17 -28.41
N LYS A 71 -7.22 -5.61 -28.71
CA LYS A 71 -6.42 -6.46 -27.79
C LYS A 71 -6.13 -5.74 -26.47
N TYR A 72 -5.77 -4.47 -26.54
CA TYR A 72 -5.51 -3.62 -25.38
C TYR A 72 -6.77 -3.47 -24.52
N ARG A 73 -7.90 -3.11 -25.13
CA ARG A 73 -9.19 -2.95 -24.45
C ARG A 73 -9.67 -4.24 -23.78
N VAL A 74 -9.47 -5.40 -24.41
CA VAL A 74 -9.78 -6.69 -23.78
C VAL A 74 -8.95 -6.92 -22.52
N ASN A 75 -7.63 -6.66 -22.59
CA ASN A 75 -6.75 -6.82 -21.43
C ASN A 75 -7.10 -5.83 -20.31
N LEU A 76 -7.40 -4.58 -20.66
CA LEU A 76 -7.84 -3.55 -19.73
C LEU A 76 -9.12 -3.99 -19.00
N LEU A 77 -10.14 -4.38 -19.76
CA LEU A 77 -11.42 -4.81 -19.22
C LEU A 77 -11.28 -6.04 -18.31
N ARG A 78 -10.49 -7.04 -18.73
CA ARG A 78 -10.23 -8.24 -17.94
C ARG A 78 -9.52 -7.94 -16.62
N SER A 79 -8.57 -7.00 -16.65
CA SER A 79 -7.81 -6.59 -15.47
C SER A 79 -8.70 -5.81 -14.50
N ALA A 80 -9.53 -4.92 -15.03
CA ALA A 80 -10.52 -4.18 -14.25
C ALA A 80 -11.55 -5.10 -13.60
N TRP A 81 -12.06 -6.10 -14.33
CA TRP A 81 -12.97 -7.10 -13.77
C TRP A 81 -12.32 -7.89 -12.65
N ARG A 82 -11.10 -8.41 -12.85
CA ARG A 82 -10.37 -9.15 -11.81
C ARG A 82 -10.14 -8.33 -10.54
N SER A 83 -9.82 -7.04 -10.70
CA SER A 83 -9.68 -6.11 -9.57
C SER A 83 -11.01 -5.94 -8.82
N HIS A 84 -12.13 -5.86 -9.55
CA HIS A 84 -13.46 -5.75 -8.97
C HIS A 84 -13.92 -7.04 -8.27
N SER A 85 -13.84 -8.19 -8.94
CA SER A 85 -14.30 -9.47 -8.43
C SER A 85 -13.48 -9.98 -7.24
N ASN A 86 -12.20 -9.63 -7.17
CA ASN A 86 -11.32 -10.04 -6.07
C ASN A 86 -11.27 -9.03 -4.93
N ARG A 87 -12.16 -8.02 -4.91
CA ARG A 87 -12.15 -6.96 -3.90
C ARG A 87 -12.33 -7.47 -2.47
N SER A 88 -12.97 -8.63 -2.28
CA SER A 88 -13.08 -9.32 -0.98
C SER A 88 -11.80 -10.04 -0.54
N GLN A 89 -10.88 -10.33 -1.48
CA GLN A 89 -9.62 -11.03 -1.22
C GLN A 89 -8.44 -10.09 -0.96
N THR A 90 -8.59 -8.80 -1.26
CA THR A 90 -7.54 -7.79 -1.07
C THR A 90 -8.03 -6.67 -0.16
N SER A 91 -7.62 -6.70 1.11
CA SER A 91 -7.82 -5.59 2.04
C SER A 91 -6.69 -4.57 1.88
N THR A 92 -7.04 -3.29 1.67
CA THR A 92 -6.07 -2.20 1.66
C THR A 92 -5.83 -1.74 3.10
N PHE A 93 -4.61 -1.93 3.60
CA PHE A 93 -4.20 -1.44 4.91
C PHE A 93 -3.41 -0.14 4.78
N SER A 94 -3.84 0.90 5.50
CA SER A 94 -3.06 2.12 5.67
C SER A 94 -1.98 1.89 6.72
N LEU A 95 -0.72 1.78 6.27
CA LEU A 95 0.43 1.62 7.15
C LEU A 95 1.05 2.98 7.47
N SER A 96 1.52 3.17 8.71
CA SER A 96 2.38 4.30 9.06
C SER A 96 3.67 4.28 8.23
N LYS A 97 4.32 5.44 8.09
CA LYS A 97 5.57 5.56 7.32
C LYS A 97 6.65 4.58 7.80
N ASN A 98 6.76 4.39 9.12
CA ASN A 98 7.72 3.46 9.71
C ASN A 98 7.33 2.00 9.44
N ALA A 99 6.06 1.64 9.61
CA ALA A 99 5.58 0.29 9.31
C ALA A 99 5.81 -0.08 7.83
N LYS A 100 5.60 0.86 6.91
CA LYS A 100 5.89 0.67 5.48
C LYS A 100 7.37 0.43 5.22
N LYS A 101 8.26 1.22 5.83
CA LYS A 101 9.72 1.03 5.73
C LYS A 101 10.16 -0.33 6.25
N SER A 102 9.65 -0.76 7.41
CA SER A 102 9.97 -2.07 8.00
C SER A 102 9.47 -3.21 7.13
N LEU A 103 8.25 -3.13 6.61
CA LEU A 103 7.69 -4.13 5.70
C LEU A 103 8.50 -4.23 4.40
N ASP A 104 8.88 -3.09 3.83
CA ASP A 104 9.71 -3.03 2.62
C ASP A 104 11.10 -3.63 2.86
N TYR A 105 11.70 -3.34 4.02
CA TYR A 105 12.99 -3.91 4.42
C TYR A 105 12.91 -5.43 4.54
N LEU A 106 11.93 -5.95 5.29
CA LEU A 106 11.76 -7.40 5.51
C LEU A 106 11.47 -8.15 4.20
N SER A 107 10.56 -7.62 3.38
CA SER A 107 10.23 -8.20 2.07
C SER A 107 11.46 -8.30 1.17
N LYS A 108 12.29 -7.25 1.12
CA LYS A 108 13.54 -7.25 0.33
C LYS A 108 14.59 -8.20 0.91
N ARG A 109 14.80 -8.17 2.22
CA ARG A 109 15.84 -8.95 2.90
C ARG A 109 15.58 -10.46 2.81
N LEU A 110 14.32 -10.87 2.91
CA LEU A 110 13.89 -12.27 2.88
C LEU A 110 13.53 -12.76 1.46
N ASN A 111 13.52 -11.86 0.47
CA ASN A 111 13.10 -12.14 -0.90
C ASN A 111 11.70 -12.80 -1.00
N VAL A 112 10.74 -12.26 -0.25
CA VAL A 112 9.35 -12.73 -0.22
C VAL A 112 8.38 -11.57 -0.40
N SER A 113 7.13 -11.89 -0.77
CA SER A 113 6.10 -10.86 -0.94
C SER A 113 5.76 -10.16 0.39
N LYS A 114 5.38 -8.88 0.34
CA LYS A 114 4.93 -8.13 1.52
C LYS A 114 3.75 -8.81 2.22
N THR A 115 2.84 -9.40 1.45
CA THR A 115 1.71 -10.19 1.96
C THR A 115 2.20 -11.39 2.78
N TYR A 116 3.22 -12.10 2.30
CA TYR A 116 3.82 -13.21 3.04
C TYR A 116 4.43 -12.75 4.35
N VAL A 117 5.20 -11.65 4.35
CA VAL A 117 5.77 -11.07 5.57
C VAL A 117 4.69 -10.75 6.60
N VAL A 118 3.61 -10.07 6.18
CA VAL A 118 2.51 -9.72 7.08
C VAL A 118 1.86 -10.97 7.68
N ASN A 119 1.55 -11.97 6.85
CA ASN A 119 0.91 -13.20 7.31
C ASN A 119 1.78 -13.95 8.33
N GLU A 120 3.06 -14.18 8.03
CA GLU A 120 3.96 -14.88 8.95
C GLU A 120 4.18 -14.11 10.25
N THR A 121 4.29 -12.78 10.17
CA THR A 121 4.45 -11.94 11.37
C THR A 121 3.21 -11.99 12.26
N LEU A 122 2.01 -11.98 11.69
CA LEU A 122 0.76 -12.13 12.43
C LEU A 122 0.65 -13.52 13.08
N VAL A 123 0.99 -14.58 12.35
CA VAL A 123 1.00 -15.95 12.89
C VAL A 123 1.99 -16.07 14.05
N ALA A 124 3.20 -15.51 13.89
CA ALA A 124 4.21 -15.50 14.94
C ALA A 124 3.75 -14.72 16.17
N ALA A 125 3.14 -13.55 15.99
CA ALA A 125 2.59 -12.74 17.07
C ALA A 125 1.50 -13.48 17.85
N VAL A 126 0.56 -14.14 17.16
CA VAL A 126 -0.49 -14.95 17.80
C VAL A 126 0.10 -16.12 18.56
N LYS A 127 1.11 -16.81 18.02
CA LYS A 127 1.81 -17.89 18.72
C LYS A 127 2.50 -17.38 19.99
N LEU A 128 3.18 -16.23 19.91
CA LEU A 128 3.81 -15.59 21.07
C LEU A 128 2.80 -15.27 22.17
N ILE A 129 1.64 -14.71 21.80
CA ILE A 129 0.55 -14.42 22.73
C ILE A 129 0.02 -15.71 23.37
N LYS A 130 -0.35 -16.71 22.56
CA LYS A 130 -0.91 -17.98 23.07
C LYS A 130 0.04 -18.73 23.99
N ASN A 131 1.35 -18.63 23.73
CA ASN A 131 2.36 -19.30 24.53
C ASN A 131 2.67 -18.56 25.84
N ASN A 132 2.22 -17.31 26.00
CA ASN A 132 2.44 -16.51 27.19
C ASN A 132 1.13 -16.29 27.97
N LYS A 133 0.99 -16.96 29.12
CA LYS A 133 -0.21 -16.85 29.98
C LYS A 133 -0.36 -15.48 30.68
N ASN A 134 0.63 -14.60 30.57
CA ASN A 134 0.62 -13.30 31.24
C ASN A 134 -0.10 -12.25 30.38
N LYS A 135 -1.32 -11.86 30.78
CA LYS A 135 -2.10 -10.81 30.09
C LYS A 135 -1.40 -9.44 30.04
N LYS A 136 -0.47 -9.13 30.96
CA LYS A 136 0.32 -7.89 30.90
C LYS A 136 1.31 -7.89 29.72
N PHE A 137 1.75 -9.07 29.26
CA PHE A 137 2.61 -9.21 28.09
C PHE A 137 1.87 -8.83 26.80
N GLU A 138 0.61 -9.24 26.66
CA GLU A 138 -0.22 -8.90 25.48
C GLU A 138 -0.37 -7.38 25.32
N ALA A 139 -0.61 -6.66 26.41
CA ALA A 139 -0.69 -5.20 26.40
C ALA A 139 0.63 -4.53 25.98
N SER A 140 1.77 -5.12 26.38
CA SER A 140 3.11 -4.59 26.05
C SER A 140 3.49 -4.74 24.56
N LEU A 141 2.84 -5.66 23.83
CA LEU A 141 3.11 -5.87 22.39
C LEU A 141 2.54 -4.74 21.50
N LEU A 142 1.52 -4.03 21.98
CA LEU A 142 0.82 -2.97 21.25
C LEU A 142 1.23 -1.57 21.67
N LEU A 143 1.88 -1.44 22.83
CA LEU A 143 2.44 -0.17 23.26
C LEU A 143 3.71 0.12 22.44
N PRO A 144 3.94 1.38 22.02
CA PRO A 144 5.24 1.75 21.50
C PRO A 144 6.24 1.43 22.60
N LYS A 145 7.14 0.47 22.34
CA LYS A 145 8.37 0.35 23.13
C LYS A 145 9.07 1.69 23.02
N LEU A 146 9.02 2.48 24.08
CA LEU A 146 9.83 3.69 24.28
C LEU A 146 11.32 3.33 24.44
N GLU A 147 11.81 2.28 23.76
CA GLU A 147 13.19 1.79 23.80
C GLU A 147 14.14 2.66 22.96
N ARG A 148 13.84 3.95 22.77
CA ARG A 148 14.76 4.92 22.14
C ARG A 148 14.90 6.24 22.89
N GLU A 149 14.20 6.45 23.99
CA GLU A 149 14.38 7.67 24.80
C GLU A 149 15.34 7.49 25.99
N GLU A 150 15.58 6.26 26.48
CA GLU A 150 16.57 6.03 27.56
C GLU A 150 17.99 6.46 27.15
N HIS A 151 18.43 6.14 25.93
CA HIS A 151 19.77 6.56 25.48
C HIS A 151 19.92 8.07 25.25
N VAL A 152 18.83 8.79 24.97
CA VAL A 152 18.87 10.25 24.78
C VAL A 152 18.87 10.95 26.13
N LEU A 153 18.13 10.43 27.10
CA LEU A 153 18.12 10.94 28.47
C LEU A 153 19.46 10.72 29.17
N ASP A 154 20.07 9.54 29.05
CA ASP A 154 21.39 9.27 29.62
C ASP A 154 22.48 10.14 28.97
N SER A 155 22.45 10.29 27.64
CA SER A 155 23.34 11.20 26.90
C SER A 155 23.16 12.66 27.30
N LEU A 156 21.92 13.13 27.47
CA LEU A 156 21.63 14.49 27.96
C LEU A 156 22.05 14.68 29.42
N LEU A 157 21.95 13.64 30.25
CA LEU A 157 22.40 13.68 31.65
C LEU A 157 23.93 13.75 31.72
N GLU A 158 24.63 13.00 30.86
CA GLU A 158 26.09 13.02 30.75
C GLU A 158 26.58 14.37 30.19
N GLU A 159 25.90 14.94 29.20
CA GLU A 159 26.16 16.31 28.71
C GLU A 159 25.88 17.38 29.78
N LEU A 160 24.82 17.23 30.59
CA LEU A 160 24.53 18.13 31.71
C LEU A 160 25.58 18.04 32.83
N LEU A 161 26.09 16.83 33.12
CA LEU A 161 27.17 16.64 34.08
C LEU A 161 28.49 17.26 33.59
N ASN A 162 28.77 17.17 32.29
CA ASN A 162 29.93 17.84 31.67
C ASN A 162 29.84 19.38 31.72
N ILE A 163 28.64 19.96 31.76
CA ILE A 163 28.48 21.43 31.88
C ILE A 163 29.01 21.94 33.22
N ASP A 164 28.87 21.18 34.31
CA ASP A 164 29.38 21.62 35.61
C ASP A 164 30.91 21.52 35.69
N GLU A 165 31.53 20.56 35.00
CA GLU A 165 32.98 20.51 34.81
C GLU A 165 33.47 21.70 33.96
N LEU A 166 32.80 22.01 32.85
CA LEU A 166 33.12 23.17 32.00
C LEU A 166 32.95 24.51 32.74
N LYS A 167 31.93 24.64 33.60
CA LYS A 167 31.76 25.83 34.46
C LYS A 167 32.91 25.99 35.44
N LYS A 168 33.40 24.88 36.01
CA LYS A 168 34.53 24.88 36.93
C LYS A 168 35.82 25.28 36.20
N GLU A 169 36.08 24.70 35.04
CA GLU A 169 37.24 25.05 34.21
C GLU A 169 37.20 26.53 33.77
N ILE A 170 36.02 27.07 33.41
CA ILE A 170 35.87 28.50 33.13
C ILE A 170 36.15 29.37 34.36
N ALA A 171 35.73 28.93 35.55
CA ALA A 171 36.00 29.66 36.80
C ALA A 171 37.50 29.67 37.11
N ASP A 172 38.17 28.53 36.93
CA ASP A 172 39.62 28.38 37.13
C ASP A 172 40.40 29.24 36.12
N LEU A 173 40.05 29.19 34.83
CA LEU A 173 40.65 30.01 33.78
C LEU A 173 40.41 31.52 33.98
N LYS A 174 39.25 31.91 34.53
CA LYS A 174 38.98 33.31 34.89
C LYS A 174 39.83 33.77 36.07
N SER A 175 40.01 32.91 37.07
CA SER A 175 40.88 33.16 38.21
C SER A 175 42.34 33.33 37.77
N GLU A 176 42.84 32.41 36.95
CA GLU A 176 44.19 32.47 36.41
C GLU A 176 44.40 33.71 35.53
N ASN A 177 43.46 34.06 34.65
CA ASN A 177 43.52 35.29 33.87
C ASN A 177 43.53 36.54 34.76
N ALA A 178 42.74 36.57 35.85
CA ALA A 178 42.73 37.69 36.78
C ALA A 178 44.07 37.84 37.50
N ILE A 179 44.72 36.72 37.85
CA ILE A 179 46.06 36.70 38.45
C ILE A 179 47.11 37.18 37.44
N LEU A 180 47.07 36.69 36.20
CA LEU A 180 48.00 37.08 35.14
C LEU A 180 47.86 38.56 34.79
N LYS A 181 46.64 39.09 34.69
CA LYS A 181 46.39 40.53 34.47
C LYS A 181 46.93 41.42 35.59
N LYS A 182 46.99 40.93 36.83
CA LYS A 182 47.60 41.66 37.96
C LYS A 182 49.13 41.56 37.98
N LYS A 183 49.71 40.53 37.36
CA LYS A 183 51.15 40.29 37.29
C LYS A 183 51.81 40.89 36.05
N LEU A 184 51.02 41.28 35.04
CA LEU A 184 51.49 42.07 33.91
C LEU A 184 51.69 43.53 34.36
N PRO A 185 52.91 44.09 34.32
CA PRO A 185 53.09 45.53 34.43
C PRO A 185 52.42 46.20 33.22
N ALA A 186 51.86 47.40 33.44
CA ALA A 186 51.22 48.21 32.40
C ALA A 186 52.16 48.50 31.22
#